data_AF-A0A174YXM0-F1
#
_entry.id   AF-A0A174YXM0-F1
#
_cell.length_a   1.000
_cell.length_b   1.000
_cell.length_c   1.000
_cell.angle_alpha   90.00
_cell.angle_beta   90.00
_cell.angle_gamma   90.00
#
_symmetry.space_group_name_H-M   'P 1'
#
loop_
_entity.id
_entity.type
_entity.pdbx_description
1 polymer ?
#
loop_
_entity_poly.entity_id
_entity_poly.type
_entity_poly.pdbx_seq_one_letter_code
_entity_poly.pdbx_strand_id
1 'polypeptide(L)'
;MEQCKGLIAGIDIGYSKIQASVYSYNSRNVQTVKLTEDSKEKTSLANVVAECMRATGTSQIQSICVTIPDYHFDEISAVRDTLKKCGVSDGRWQVLSRVESFAYYAYRQKSELHAAGVALFDYTSEGIRCDYLAVRKNDNSNYLLQEHTGYTSDILKKAVISKELGLVENELCTFAEEYFSKRHVSAAYLTGEGFDVEKLPERFAKLMVTRRKAFVGQNLFAKGACFAAMEILKPEVFKNVIMLLDNHVKCGIEIDISSYEKPMRFRLVRPGSNWYTAGRTVECILEDMRSITFKIITPENKYYDEVVDISEIPFREGKTTRVSVSVSFVDSDRCNITIKDLGFGEFVKSSGKVISKELVLRS
;
A
#
# COMPACT_ATOMS: atom_id res chain seq x y z
N MET A 1 -9.08 -0.65 33.58
CA MET A 1 -9.17 -1.62 32.47
C MET A 1 -7.83 -1.60 31.77
N GLU A 2 -6.92 -2.52 32.12
CA GLU A 2 -5.61 -2.61 31.48
C GLU A 2 -5.81 -2.77 29.98
N GLN A 3 -5.20 -1.89 29.17
CA GLN A 3 -5.10 -2.13 27.73
C GLN A 3 -4.40 -3.47 27.55
N CYS A 4 -5.10 -4.45 26.98
CA CYS A 4 -4.50 -5.73 26.61
C CYS A 4 -3.28 -5.45 25.73
N LYS A 5 -2.08 -5.63 26.29
CA LYS A 5 -0.80 -5.43 25.59
C LYS A 5 -0.59 -6.62 24.66
N GLY A 6 -1.05 -6.51 23.41
CA GLY A 6 -0.83 -7.51 22.38
C GLY A 6 0.29 -7.13 21.42
N LEU A 7 0.74 -8.09 20.62
CA LEU A 7 1.77 -7.90 19.61
C LEU A 7 1.31 -6.87 18.56
N ILE A 8 2.12 -5.85 18.33
CA ILE A 8 2.05 -4.98 17.17
C ILE A 8 3.37 -5.15 16.41
N ALA A 9 3.30 -5.69 15.20
CA ALA A 9 4.48 -6.03 14.41
C ALA A 9 4.42 -5.53 12.98
N GLY A 10 5.57 -5.14 12.46
CA GLY A 10 5.84 -4.92 11.05
C GLY A 10 6.86 -5.91 10.55
N ILE A 11 6.56 -6.61 9.48
CA ILE A 11 7.43 -7.64 8.89
C ILE A 11 7.69 -7.26 7.45
N ASP A 12 8.96 -7.17 7.04
CA ASP A 12 9.34 -7.00 5.64
C ASP A 12 9.84 -8.32 5.10
N ILE A 13 9.10 -8.90 4.16
CA ILE A 13 9.51 -10.06 3.39
C ILE A 13 10.36 -9.53 2.24
N GLY A 14 11.67 -9.41 2.46
CA GLY A 14 12.61 -8.91 1.49
C GLY A 14 12.80 -9.83 0.27
N TYR A 15 13.56 -9.40 -0.74
CA TYR A 15 13.95 -10.28 -1.86
C TYR A 15 14.92 -11.37 -1.39
N SER A 16 15.84 -11.00 -0.49
CA SER A 16 16.91 -11.86 0.02
C SER A 16 16.83 -12.12 1.52
N LYS A 17 16.10 -11.30 2.29
CA LYS A 17 16.06 -11.37 3.76
C LYS A 17 14.69 -10.98 4.31
N ILE A 18 14.21 -11.69 5.32
CA ILE A 18 13.07 -11.21 6.13
C ILE A 18 13.60 -10.36 7.29
N GLN A 19 12.90 -9.27 7.58
CA GLN A 19 13.16 -8.43 8.74
C GLN A 19 11.87 -8.18 9.50
N ALA A 20 11.98 -7.95 10.81
CA ALA A 20 10.81 -7.63 11.63
C ALA A 20 11.11 -6.51 12.62
N SER A 21 10.08 -5.75 12.93
CA SER A 21 10.08 -4.74 13.98
C SER A 21 8.79 -4.81 14.79
N VAL A 22 8.89 -4.58 16.10
CA VAL A 22 7.77 -4.63 17.04
C VAL A 22 7.65 -3.31 17.78
N TYR A 23 6.42 -2.94 18.15
CA TYR A 23 6.20 -1.85 19.09
C TYR A 23 6.44 -2.34 20.53
N SER A 24 7.38 -1.71 21.23
CA SER A 24 7.63 -1.99 22.63
C SER A 24 6.86 -1.01 23.51
N TYR A 25 5.92 -1.53 24.31
CA TYR A 25 5.17 -0.72 25.29
C TYR A 25 6.06 -0.14 26.39
N ASN A 26 7.19 -0.77 26.69
CA ASN A 26 8.11 -0.35 27.74
C ASN A 26 8.89 0.90 27.34
N SER A 27 9.49 0.88 26.14
CA SER A 27 10.25 2.01 25.60
C SER A 27 9.41 2.97 24.76
N ARG A 28 8.13 2.64 24.54
CA ARG A 28 7.18 3.40 23.69
C ARG A 28 7.72 3.70 22.30
N ASN A 29 8.51 2.78 21.74
CA ASN A 29 9.14 2.92 20.43
C ASN A 29 9.12 1.61 19.64
N VAL A 30 9.34 1.72 18.34
CA VAL A 30 9.51 0.57 17.46
C VAL A 30 10.94 0.06 17.55
N GLN A 31 11.08 -1.25 17.76
CA GLN A 31 12.37 -1.94 17.92
C GLN A 31 12.50 -3.03 16.87
N THR A 32 13.70 -3.20 16.32
CA THR A 32 13.99 -4.31 15.39
C THR A 32 14.18 -5.61 16.15
N VAL A 33 13.56 -6.67 15.65
CA VAL A 33 13.71 -8.02 16.20
C VAL A 33 14.96 -8.65 15.61
N LYS A 34 15.81 -9.23 16.46
CA LYS A 34 16.94 -10.05 16.03
C LYS A 34 16.41 -11.44 15.67
N LEU A 35 16.13 -11.65 14.39
CA LEU A 35 15.69 -12.95 13.88
C LEU A 35 16.84 -13.96 13.88
N THR A 36 16.52 -15.24 14.15
CA THR A 36 17.49 -16.36 14.12
C THR A 36 17.99 -16.62 12.69
N GLU A 37 19.16 -17.27 12.52
CA GLU A 37 19.74 -17.57 11.19
C GLU A 37 18.84 -18.49 10.35
N ASP A 38 18.19 -19.47 10.96
CA ASP A 38 17.14 -20.30 10.32
C ASP A 38 15.97 -19.45 9.79
N SER A 39 15.69 -18.33 10.46
CA SER A 39 14.68 -17.35 10.09
C SER A 39 15.18 -16.26 9.12
N LYS A 40 16.42 -16.36 8.62
CA LYS A 40 16.94 -15.49 7.56
C LYS A 40 17.03 -16.18 6.19
N GLU A 41 17.23 -17.49 6.16
CA GLU A 41 17.58 -18.23 4.93
C GLU A 41 16.46 -19.13 4.38
N LYS A 42 15.45 -19.53 5.18
CA LYS A 42 14.35 -20.45 4.77
C LYS A 42 13.01 -20.16 5.46
N THR A 43 12.59 -18.91 5.47
CA THR A 43 11.69 -18.46 6.52
C THR A 43 10.21 -18.49 6.14
N SER A 44 9.45 -19.32 6.85
CA SER A 44 8.00 -19.19 6.93
C SER A 44 7.62 -17.95 7.74
N LEU A 45 6.77 -17.09 7.20
CA LEU A 45 6.20 -15.91 7.89
C LEU A 45 5.64 -16.28 9.30
N ALA A 46 5.11 -17.48 9.48
CA ALA A 46 4.63 -17.95 10.77
C ALA A 46 5.72 -18.01 11.85
N ASN A 47 6.94 -18.42 11.49
CA ASN A 47 8.07 -18.46 12.43
C ASN A 47 8.48 -17.05 12.88
N VAL A 48 8.43 -16.09 11.96
CA VAL A 48 8.74 -14.68 12.24
C VAL A 48 7.70 -14.09 13.20
N VAL A 49 6.42 -14.40 13.01
CA VAL A 49 5.36 -14.00 13.94
C VAL A 49 5.64 -14.58 15.34
N ALA A 50 5.97 -15.86 15.45
CA ALA A 50 6.32 -16.49 16.73
C ALA A 50 7.56 -15.86 17.39
N GLU A 51 8.58 -15.49 16.61
CA GLU A 51 9.74 -14.74 17.10
C GLU A 51 9.39 -13.35 17.62
N CYS A 52 8.51 -12.63 16.92
CA CYS A 52 8.02 -11.32 17.38
C CYS A 52 7.24 -11.43 18.70
N MET A 53 6.41 -12.47 18.86
CA MET A 53 5.71 -12.75 20.12
C MET A 53 6.70 -13.06 21.26
N ARG A 54 7.71 -13.92 21.01
CA ARG A 54 8.77 -14.22 21.98
C ARG A 54 9.56 -12.97 22.39
N ALA A 55 9.94 -12.14 21.42
CA ALA A 55 10.71 -10.91 21.67
C ALA A 55 9.96 -9.87 22.50
N THR A 56 8.62 -9.86 22.42
CA THR A 56 7.78 -8.94 23.18
C THR A 56 7.20 -9.54 24.47
N GLY A 57 7.30 -10.85 24.66
CA GLY A 57 6.66 -11.57 25.75
C GLY A 57 5.12 -11.53 25.68
N THR A 58 4.56 -11.34 24.48
CA THR A 58 3.10 -11.25 24.27
C THR A 58 2.52 -12.60 23.88
N SER A 59 1.28 -12.88 24.33
CA SER A 59 0.54 -14.11 24.02
C SER A 59 -0.63 -13.88 23.06
N GLN A 60 -0.95 -12.63 22.73
CA GLN A 60 -2.04 -12.25 21.83
C GLN A 60 -1.51 -11.33 20.75
N ILE A 61 -2.07 -11.44 19.55
CA ILE A 61 -1.76 -10.56 18.42
C ILE A 61 -2.79 -9.43 18.37
N GLN A 62 -2.31 -8.19 18.35
CA GLN A 62 -3.17 -7.01 18.28
C GLN A 62 -3.26 -6.45 16.86
N SER A 63 -2.13 -6.36 16.15
CA SER A 63 -2.08 -6.07 14.73
C SER A 63 -0.75 -6.46 14.08
N ILE A 64 -0.78 -6.87 12.81
CA ILE A 64 0.42 -7.17 12.02
C ILE A 64 0.33 -6.53 10.64
N CYS A 65 1.39 -5.85 10.23
CA CYS A 65 1.54 -5.40 8.86
C CYS A 65 2.70 -6.13 8.20
N VAL A 66 2.51 -6.58 6.97
CA VAL A 66 3.54 -7.25 6.19
C VAL A 66 3.85 -6.42 4.95
N THR A 67 5.12 -6.26 4.60
CA THR A 67 5.55 -5.67 3.33
C THR A 67 6.12 -6.73 2.42
N ILE A 68 5.78 -6.62 1.13
CA ILE A 68 6.28 -7.49 0.07
C ILE A 68 6.82 -6.63 -1.08
N PRO A 69 7.89 -7.06 -1.76
CA PRO A 69 8.41 -6.39 -2.93
C PRO A 69 7.47 -6.50 -4.13
N ASP A 70 6.99 -7.72 -4.39
CA ASP A 70 6.19 -8.04 -5.55
C ASP A 70 4.71 -8.00 -5.16
N TYR A 71 4.11 -6.83 -5.36
CA TYR A 71 2.79 -6.50 -4.82
C TYR A 71 1.65 -7.01 -5.71
N HIS A 72 1.53 -8.35 -5.81
CA HIS A 72 0.54 -9.05 -6.63
C HIS A 72 -0.41 -9.89 -5.76
N PHE A 73 -1.57 -10.25 -6.32
CA PHE A 73 -2.64 -10.92 -5.58
C PHE A 73 -2.20 -12.25 -4.94
N ASP A 74 -1.42 -13.08 -5.64
CA ASP A 74 -1.01 -14.40 -5.14
C ASP A 74 -0.13 -14.27 -3.89
N GLU A 75 0.84 -13.35 -3.89
CA GLU A 75 1.70 -13.07 -2.74
C GLU A 75 0.89 -12.51 -1.56
N ILE A 76 -0.04 -11.58 -1.82
CA ILE A 76 -0.94 -11.03 -0.80
C ILE A 76 -1.80 -12.15 -0.19
N SER A 77 -2.32 -13.06 -1.02
CA SER A 77 -3.14 -14.19 -0.60
C SER A 77 -2.33 -15.16 0.27
N ALA A 78 -1.10 -15.49 -0.12
CA ALA A 78 -0.21 -16.36 0.66
C ALA A 78 0.10 -15.77 2.04
N VAL A 79 0.37 -14.46 2.11
CA VAL A 79 0.57 -13.74 3.38
C VAL A 79 -0.70 -13.79 4.23
N ARG A 80 -1.87 -13.45 3.66
CA ARG A 80 -3.15 -13.51 4.35
C ARG A 80 -3.40 -14.88 4.97
N ASP A 81 -3.26 -15.93 4.18
CA ASP A 81 -3.58 -17.29 4.61
C ASP A 81 -2.63 -17.74 5.73
N THR A 82 -1.37 -17.30 5.69
CA THR A 82 -0.41 -17.53 6.76
C THR A 82 -0.74 -16.76 8.04
N LEU A 83 -1.11 -15.48 7.94
CA LEU A 83 -1.51 -14.68 9.12
C LEU A 83 -2.79 -15.24 9.76
N LYS A 84 -3.76 -15.70 8.96
CA LYS A 84 -4.95 -16.40 9.47
C LYS A 84 -4.58 -17.66 10.24
N LYS A 85 -3.67 -18.49 9.71
CA LYS A 85 -3.14 -19.68 10.42
C LYS A 85 -2.42 -19.31 11.72
N CYS A 86 -1.80 -18.14 11.80
CA CYS A 86 -1.18 -17.62 13.02
C CYS A 86 -2.20 -17.06 14.04
N GLY A 87 -3.50 -17.07 13.73
CA GLY A 87 -4.55 -16.59 14.62
C GLY A 87 -4.76 -15.07 14.59
N VAL A 88 -4.25 -14.37 13.58
CA VAL A 88 -4.50 -12.92 13.42
C VAL A 88 -5.95 -12.72 12.97
N SER A 89 -6.73 -11.96 13.74
CA SER A 89 -8.14 -11.68 13.42
C SER A 89 -8.27 -10.85 12.13
N ASP A 90 -9.40 -11.02 11.43
CA ASP A 90 -9.73 -10.18 10.28
C ASP A 90 -9.76 -8.69 10.67
N GLY A 91 -9.26 -7.82 9.79
CA GLY A 91 -9.10 -6.39 10.06
C GLY A 91 -7.96 -6.04 11.03
N ARG A 92 -7.22 -7.03 11.58
CA ARG A 92 -6.00 -6.81 12.38
C ARG A 92 -4.72 -7.09 11.61
N TRP A 93 -4.82 -7.26 10.30
CA TRP A 93 -3.67 -7.39 9.43
C TRP A 93 -3.83 -6.58 8.16
N GLN A 94 -2.70 -6.23 7.54
CA GLN A 94 -2.65 -5.67 6.20
C GLN A 94 -1.32 -6.02 5.53
N VAL A 95 -1.33 -6.01 4.20
CA VAL A 95 -0.15 -6.10 3.35
C VAL A 95 0.07 -4.77 2.65
N LEU A 96 1.31 -4.30 2.57
CA LEU A 96 1.70 -3.04 1.92
C LEU A 96 2.83 -3.26 0.92
N SER A 97 2.94 -2.35 -0.05
CA SER A 97 4.17 -2.24 -0.83
C SER A 97 5.29 -1.69 0.07
N ARG A 98 6.55 -1.95 -0.30
CA ARG A 98 7.69 -1.35 0.39
C ARG A 98 7.67 0.18 0.38
N VAL A 99 7.22 0.80 -0.72
CA VAL A 99 7.10 2.27 -0.84
C VAL A 99 6.04 2.83 0.10
N GLU A 100 4.89 2.17 0.23
CA GLU A 100 3.85 2.56 1.19
C GLU A 100 4.34 2.43 2.64
N SER A 101 5.03 1.35 2.97
CA SER A 101 5.66 1.21 4.28
C SER A 101 6.70 2.31 4.55
N PHE A 102 7.52 2.64 3.54
CA PHE A 102 8.44 3.77 3.63
C PHE A 102 7.69 5.08 3.90
N ALA A 103 6.51 5.30 3.29
CA ALA A 103 5.68 6.46 3.59
C ALA A 103 5.31 6.53 5.09
N TYR A 104 4.83 5.44 5.68
CA TYR A 104 4.55 5.38 7.12
C TYR A 104 5.80 5.63 7.97
N TYR A 105 6.95 5.09 7.57
CA TYR A 105 8.22 5.34 8.27
C TYR A 105 8.62 6.81 8.24
N ALA A 106 8.59 7.43 7.06
CA ALA A 106 9.08 8.78 6.83
C ALA A 106 8.15 9.85 7.42
N TYR A 107 6.83 9.71 7.28
CA TYR A 107 5.85 10.68 7.78
C TYR A 107 5.53 10.52 9.27
N ARG A 108 6.02 9.45 9.93
CA ARG A 108 6.06 9.37 11.40
C ARG A 108 7.22 10.16 12.00
N GLN A 109 8.23 10.53 11.19
CA GLN A 109 9.34 11.35 11.67
C GLN A 109 8.90 12.81 11.91
N LYS A 110 9.81 13.62 12.43
CA LYS A 110 9.56 15.06 12.60
C LYS A 110 9.22 15.72 11.27
N SER A 111 8.30 16.69 11.29
CA SER A 111 7.83 17.39 10.10
C SER A 111 8.92 18.01 9.24
N GLU A 112 10.00 18.52 9.86
CA GLU A 112 11.18 19.06 9.16
C GLU A 112 11.83 18.06 8.19
N LEU A 113 11.72 16.75 8.46
CA LEU A 113 12.31 15.68 7.65
C LEU A 113 11.46 15.31 6.44
N HIS A 114 10.21 15.75 6.37
CA HIS A 114 9.31 15.44 5.25
C HIS A 114 8.56 16.65 4.70
N ALA A 115 8.85 17.87 5.17
CA ALA A 115 8.17 19.10 4.78
C ALA A 115 8.24 19.38 3.26
N ALA A 116 9.42 19.19 2.65
CA ALA A 116 9.61 19.33 1.21
C ALA A 116 9.35 18.01 0.43
N GLY A 117 9.05 16.91 1.12
CA GLY A 117 9.02 15.56 0.59
C GLY A 117 10.28 14.76 0.95
N VAL A 118 10.22 13.45 0.71
CA VAL A 118 11.27 12.49 1.07
C VAL A 118 11.64 11.65 -0.14
N ALA A 119 12.91 11.23 -0.23
CA ALA A 119 13.37 10.36 -1.30
C ALA A 119 13.88 9.03 -0.72
N LEU A 120 13.41 7.91 -1.26
CA LEU A 120 13.95 6.59 -1.02
C LEU A 120 14.90 6.23 -2.16
N PHE A 121 16.08 5.71 -1.83
CA PHE A 121 17.06 5.15 -2.75
C PHE A 121 17.24 3.69 -2.35
N ASP A 122 16.62 2.76 -3.08
CA ASP A 122 16.74 1.32 -2.88
C ASP A 122 17.67 0.74 -3.95
N TYR A 123 18.91 0.43 -3.56
CA TYR A 123 19.94 -0.05 -4.46
C TYR A 123 20.08 -1.58 -4.34
N THR A 124 19.59 -2.29 -5.34
CA THR A 124 19.60 -3.75 -5.44
C THR A 124 20.54 -4.23 -6.55
N SER A 125 20.67 -5.55 -6.71
CA SER A 125 21.39 -6.16 -7.83
C SER A 125 20.88 -5.76 -9.22
N GLU A 126 19.67 -5.20 -9.31
CA GLU A 126 19.08 -4.72 -10.57
C GLU A 126 19.32 -3.23 -10.85
N GLY A 127 19.97 -2.51 -9.94
CA GLY A 127 20.20 -1.08 -10.03
C GLY A 127 19.51 -0.31 -8.90
N ILE A 128 19.36 1.00 -9.11
CA ILE A 128 18.83 1.92 -8.10
C ILE A 128 17.39 2.25 -8.46
N ARG A 129 16.48 1.93 -7.54
CA ARG A 129 15.10 2.39 -7.57
C ARG A 129 14.96 3.59 -6.65
N CYS A 130 14.43 4.69 -7.17
CA CYS A 130 14.15 5.88 -6.39
C CYS A 130 12.67 6.23 -6.39
N ASP A 131 12.13 6.45 -5.20
CA ASP A 131 10.75 6.92 -5.01
C ASP A 131 10.77 8.23 -4.23
N TYR A 132 10.25 9.29 -4.83
CA TYR A 132 10.03 10.58 -4.17
C TYR A 132 8.58 10.66 -3.71
N LEU A 133 8.38 10.88 -2.42
CA LEU A 133 7.07 11.00 -1.80
C LEU A 133 6.85 12.40 -1.25
N ALA A 134 5.79 13.07 -1.67
CA ALA A 134 5.46 14.42 -1.22
C ALA A 134 3.96 14.61 -1.01
N VAL A 135 3.59 15.24 0.11
CA VAL A 135 2.23 15.72 0.31
C VAL A 135 2.03 17.03 -0.44
N ARG A 136 1.01 17.07 -1.30
CA ARG A 136 0.57 18.26 -2.04
C ARG A 136 -0.88 18.56 -1.71
N LYS A 137 -1.21 19.84 -1.61
CA LYS A 137 -2.59 20.29 -1.39
C LYS A 137 -3.23 20.60 -2.74
N ASN A 138 -4.38 20.00 -3.01
CA ASN A 138 -5.22 20.32 -4.16
C ASN A 138 -6.70 20.24 -3.75
N ASP A 139 -7.53 21.18 -4.22
CA ASP A 139 -8.97 21.24 -3.93
C ASP A 139 -9.36 20.91 -2.47
N ASN A 140 -8.77 21.64 -1.52
CA ASN A 140 -8.93 21.46 -0.06
C ASN A 140 -8.54 20.08 0.52
N SER A 141 -7.99 19.19 -0.28
CA SER A 141 -7.51 17.87 0.13
C SER A 141 -5.98 17.80 0.07
N ASN A 142 -5.39 16.96 0.92
CA ASN A 142 -3.97 16.66 0.85
C ASN A 142 -3.79 15.31 0.18
N TYR A 143 -2.86 15.23 -0.77
CA TYR A 143 -2.54 14.02 -1.51
C TYR A 143 -1.08 13.66 -1.28
N LEU A 144 -0.80 12.43 -0.86
CA LEU A 144 0.54 11.89 -0.89
C LEU A 144 0.81 11.34 -2.29
N LEU A 145 1.69 12.01 -3.02
CA LEU A 145 2.06 11.66 -4.39
C LEU A 145 3.38 10.89 -4.41
N GLN A 146 3.51 9.97 -5.35
CA GLN A 146 4.73 9.22 -5.63
C GLN A 146 5.27 9.61 -7.02
N GLU A 147 6.56 9.84 -7.10
CA GLU A 147 7.31 9.90 -8.36
C GLU A 147 8.39 8.83 -8.37
N HIS A 148 8.36 7.98 -9.40
CA HIS A 148 9.33 6.90 -9.57
C HIS A 148 10.47 7.31 -10.51
N THR A 149 11.69 6.91 -10.21
CA THR A 149 12.84 7.03 -11.12
C THR A 149 13.76 5.82 -10.92
N GLY A 150 13.98 5.05 -11.98
CA GLY A 150 14.93 3.95 -12.00
C GLY A 150 16.25 4.35 -12.68
N TYR A 151 17.35 3.78 -12.21
CA TYR A 151 18.65 3.91 -12.86
C TYR A 151 19.42 2.59 -12.77
N THR A 152 19.87 2.09 -13.90
CA THR A 152 20.60 0.82 -14.00
C THR A 152 21.76 0.94 -14.98
N SER A 153 22.86 0.31 -14.64
CA SER A 153 24.02 0.10 -15.52
C SER A 153 24.76 -1.17 -15.11
N ASP A 154 25.54 -1.73 -16.03
CA ASP A 154 26.32 -2.94 -15.74
C ASP A 154 27.34 -2.73 -14.61
N ILE A 155 27.88 -1.51 -14.48
CA ILE A 155 28.88 -1.20 -13.44
C ILE A 155 28.20 -1.13 -12.07
N LEU A 156 27.00 -0.56 -11.99
CA LEU A 156 26.21 -0.60 -10.75
C LEU A 156 25.90 -2.04 -10.34
N LYS A 157 25.36 -2.86 -11.26
CA LYS A 157 25.05 -4.27 -10.94
C LYS A 157 26.28 -5.04 -10.44
N LYS A 158 27.44 -4.83 -11.08
CA LYS A 158 28.72 -5.42 -10.64
C LYS A 158 29.17 -4.93 -9.27
N ALA A 159 29.02 -3.64 -8.97
CA ALA A 159 29.43 -3.07 -7.69
C ALA A 159 28.66 -3.63 -6.49
N VAL A 160 27.38 -3.98 -6.67
CA VAL A 160 26.60 -4.67 -5.63
C VAL A 160 27.17 -6.06 -5.34
N ILE A 161 27.52 -6.81 -6.40
CA ILE A 161 28.07 -8.17 -6.28
C ILE A 161 29.47 -8.14 -5.66
N SER A 162 30.35 -7.22 -6.10
CA SER A 162 31.71 -7.10 -5.57
C SER A 162 31.76 -6.41 -4.21
N LYS A 163 30.67 -5.75 -3.78
CA LYS A 163 30.59 -4.88 -2.58
C LYS A 163 31.58 -3.71 -2.62
N GLU A 164 31.97 -3.26 -3.81
CA GLU A 164 32.92 -2.16 -4.01
C GLU A 164 32.21 -0.89 -4.51
N LEU A 165 31.41 -0.28 -3.63
CA LEU A 165 30.64 0.92 -3.95
C LEU A 165 31.51 2.11 -4.40
N GLY A 166 32.77 2.15 -4.01
CA GLY A 166 33.74 3.18 -4.42
C GLY A 166 34.00 3.21 -5.92
N LEU A 167 33.93 2.07 -6.61
CA LEU A 167 34.18 1.99 -8.07
C LEU A 167 33.11 2.73 -8.89
N VAL A 168 31.92 2.91 -8.32
CA VAL A 168 30.77 3.56 -8.97
C VAL A 168 30.46 4.94 -8.40
N GLU A 169 31.33 5.53 -7.57
CA GLU A 169 31.08 6.83 -6.94
C GLU A 169 30.76 7.94 -7.95
N ASN A 170 31.44 7.94 -9.11
CA ASN A 170 31.17 8.89 -10.18
C ASN A 170 29.75 8.78 -10.70
N GLU A 171 29.31 7.56 -10.96
CA GLU A 171 28.00 7.28 -11.51
C GLU A 171 26.88 7.60 -10.50
N LEU A 172 27.09 7.22 -9.24
CA LEU A 172 26.19 7.56 -8.13
C LEU A 172 26.03 9.07 -7.94
N CYS A 173 27.13 9.84 -8.02
CA CYS A 173 27.08 11.29 -7.89
C CYS A 173 26.30 11.93 -9.04
N THR A 174 26.62 11.56 -10.29
CA THR A 174 25.93 12.09 -11.48
C THR A 174 24.43 11.82 -11.40
N PHE A 175 24.03 10.59 -11.08
CA PHE A 175 22.63 10.23 -10.94
C PHE A 175 21.94 11.02 -9.81
N ALA A 176 22.56 11.10 -8.63
CA ALA A 176 21.98 11.84 -7.51
C ALA A 176 21.87 13.34 -7.82
N GLU A 177 22.87 13.98 -8.43
CA GLU A 177 22.81 15.38 -8.86
C GLU A 177 21.64 15.62 -9.80
N GLU A 178 21.48 14.79 -10.83
CA GLU A 178 20.35 14.88 -11.74
C GLU A 178 19.01 14.69 -11.00
N TYR A 179 18.92 13.66 -10.16
CA TYR A 179 17.71 13.33 -9.42
C TYR A 179 17.25 14.47 -8.50
N PHE A 180 18.18 15.13 -7.78
CA PHE A 180 17.88 16.23 -6.86
C PHE A 180 17.77 17.59 -7.55
N SER A 181 18.37 17.78 -8.72
CA SER A 181 18.20 19.02 -9.49
C SER A 181 16.73 19.32 -9.83
N LYS A 182 15.92 18.26 -9.94
CA LYS A 182 14.49 18.31 -10.28
C LYS A 182 13.58 18.32 -9.05
N ARG A 183 14.12 18.14 -7.83
CA ARG A 183 13.32 17.83 -6.62
C ARG A 183 13.83 18.51 -5.37
N HIS A 184 12.92 19.19 -4.67
CA HIS A 184 13.18 19.63 -3.30
C HIS A 184 12.90 18.48 -2.33
N VAL A 185 13.92 18.07 -1.56
CA VAL A 185 13.85 16.90 -0.67
C VAL A 185 14.33 17.29 0.73
N SER A 186 13.53 17.05 1.76
CA SER A 186 13.90 17.29 3.16
C SER A 186 14.84 16.21 3.70
N ALA A 187 14.57 14.94 3.36
CA ALA A 187 15.38 13.80 3.76
C ALA A 187 15.47 12.74 2.66
N ALA A 188 16.67 12.17 2.48
CA ALA A 188 16.90 10.99 1.67
C ALA A 188 17.19 9.76 2.54
N TYR A 189 16.66 8.61 2.14
CA TYR A 189 16.84 7.34 2.82
C TYR A 189 17.47 6.35 1.84
N LEU A 190 18.62 5.82 2.21
CA LEU A 190 19.39 4.86 1.43
C LEU A 190 19.23 3.46 2.03
N THR A 191 18.82 2.50 1.22
CA THR A 191 18.59 1.10 1.60
C THR A 191 18.95 0.16 0.45
N GLY A 192 18.86 -1.15 0.70
CA GLY A 192 19.20 -2.17 -0.28
C GLY A 192 20.66 -2.60 -0.19
N GLU A 193 20.97 -3.70 -0.85
CA GLU A 193 22.24 -4.41 -0.79
C GLU A 193 23.42 -3.52 -1.21
N GLY A 194 23.22 -2.66 -2.21
CA GLY A 194 24.26 -1.74 -2.70
C GLY A 194 24.62 -0.63 -1.70
N PHE A 195 23.77 -0.33 -0.72
CA PHE A 195 24.07 0.57 0.39
C PHE A 195 24.31 -0.14 1.72
N ASP A 196 24.37 -1.48 1.73
CA ASP A 196 24.73 -2.30 2.89
C ASP A 196 26.27 -2.40 3.03
N VAL A 197 26.89 -1.24 3.18
CA VAL A 197 28.35 -1.05 3.28
C VAL A 197 28.71 -0.33 4.58
N GLU A 198 29.91 -0.56 5.09
CA GLU A 198 30.38 0.10 6.32
C GLU A 198 30.43 1.63 6.18
N LYS A 199 30.82 2.11 5.00
CA LYS A 199 30.96 3.54 4.72
C LYS A 199 30.62 3.84 3.26
N LEU A 200 29.80 4.87 3.05
CA LEU A 200 29.52 5.40 1.73
C LEU A 200 30.76 6.12 1.16
N PRO A 201 30.96 6.12 -0.18
CA PRO A 201 31.97 6.93 -0.84
C PRO A 201 31.84 8.41 -0.43
N GLU A 202 32.97 9.08 -0.18
CA GLU A 202 33.00 10.36 0.53
C GLU A 202 32.29 11.49 -0.24
N ARG A 203 32.50 11.57 -1.55
CA ARG A 203 31.86 12.58 -2.40
C ARG A 203 30.37 12.32 -2.50
N PHE A 204 29.98 11.06 -2.65
CA PHE A 204 28.56 10.68 -2.65
C PHE A 204 27.89 11.00 -1.31
N ALA A 205 28.52 10.67 -0.18
CA ALA A 205 27.99 10.97 1.15
C ALA A 205 27.79 12.48 1.36
N LYS A 206 28.77 13.31 0.95
CA LYS A 206 28.68 14.79 1.00
C LYS A 206 27.54 15.32 0.13
N LEU A 207 27.38 14.79 -1.07
CA LEU A 207 26.27 15.13 -1.96
C LEU A 207 24.92 14.79 -1.33
N MET A 208 24.80 13.62 -0.70
CA MET A 208 23.54 13.18 -0.08
C MET A 208 23.06 14.08 1.05
N VAL A 209 23.97 14.76 1.76
CA VAL A 209 23.65 15.69 2.86
C VAL A 209 23.65 17.17 2.45
N THR A 210 23.84 17.48 1.17
CA THR A 210 23.83 18.86 0.69
C THR A 210 22.39 19.40 0.70
N ARG A 211 22.10 20.35 1.60
CA ARG A 211 20.79 21.02 1.80
C ARG A 211 19.65 20.12 2.29
N ARG A 212 19.95 18.89 2.74
CA ARG A 212 18.96 17.93 3.26
C ARG A 212 19.58 16.96 4.25
N LYS A 213 18.76 16.19 4.97
CA LYS A 213 19.24 15.06 5.78
C LYS A 213 19.37 13.80 4.92
N ALA A 214 20.28 12.91 5.30
CA ALA A 214 20.42 11.60 4.68
C ALA A 214 20.57 10.52 5.76
N PHE A 215 19.93 9.38 5.55
CA PHE A 215 19.96 8.25 6.46
C PHE A 215 20.23 6.97 5.69
N VAL A 216 21.14 6.13 6.18
CA VAL A 216 21.37 4.79 5.66
C VAL A 216 20.74 3.81 6.65
N GLY A 217 19.94 2.86 6.18
CA GLY A 217 19.32 1.90 7.07
C GLY A 217 18.63 0.76 6.34
N GLN A 218 18.91 -0.45 6.79
CA GLN A 218 18.41 -1.67 6.13
C GLN A 218 17.04 -2.12 6.64
N ASN A 219 16.51 -1.55 7.73
CA ASN A 219 15.28 -2.03 8.42
C ASN A 219 14.09 -1.06 8.32
N LEU A 220 14.15 -0.09 7.40
CA LEU A 220 13.15 0.96 7.32
C LEU A 220 11.76 0.42 6.92
N PHE A 221 11.71 -0.61 6.06
CA PHE A 221 10.44 -1.22 5.64
C PHE A 221 9.77 -2.00 6.78
N ALA A 222 10.52 -2.76 7.57
CA ALA A 222 9.97 -3.44 8.74
C ALA A 222 9.46 -2.43 9.79
N LYS A 223 10.17 -1.31 9.99
CA LYS A 223 9.72 -0.23 10.89
C LYS A 223 8.49 0.50 10.36
N GLY A 224 8.47 0.82 9.07
CA GLY A 224 7.33 1.44 8.39
C GLY A 224 6.08 0.58 8.49
N ALA A 225 6.21 -0.73 8.25
CA ALA A 225 5.15 -1.70 8.43
C ALA A 225 4.67 -1.71 9.89
N CYS A 226 5.58 -1.63 10.87
CA CYS A 226 5.20 -1.62 12.27
C CYS A 226 4.37 -0.37 12.62
N PHE A 227 4.75 0.80 12.08
CA PHE A 227 3.93 2.01 12.21
C PHE A 227 2.57 1.87 11.53
N ALA A 228 2.51 1.28 10.34
CA ALA A 228 1.24 1.02 9.67
C ALA A 228 0.36 0.04 10.48
N ALA A 229 0.93 -0.97 11.12
CA ALA A 229 0.22 -1.87 12.03
C ALA A 229 -0.37 -1.12 13.23
N MET A 230 0.30 -0.07 13.72
CA MET A 230 -0.25 0.82 14.75
C MET A 230 -1.43 1.64 14.20
N GLU A 231 -1.38 2.07 12.94
CA GLU A 231 -2.43 2.88 12.30
C GLU A 231 -3.75 2.10 12.13
N ILE A 232 -3.71 0.77 11.99
CA ILE A 232 -4.91 -0.09 12.06
C ILE A 232 -5.69 0.15 13.36
N LEU A 233 -4.97 0.36 14.46
CA LEU A 233 -5.55 0.50 15.80
C LEU A 233 -5.96 1.94 16.07
N LYS A 234 -5.14 2.89 15.62
CA LYS A 234 -5.36 4.32 15.83
C LYS A 234 -4.75 5.10 14.67
N PRO A 235 -5.57 5.49 13.67
CA PRO A 235 -5.10 6.31 12.55
C PRO A 235 -4.64 7.70 13.02
N GLU A 236 -3.40 8.06 12.71
CA GLU A 236 -2.77 9.34 13.05
C GLU A 236 -1.98 9.92 11.88
N VAL A 237 -1.09 9.13 11.23
CA VAL A 237 -0.09 9.64 10.28
C VAL A 237 -0.73 10.25 9.03
N PHE A 238 -1.73 9.57 8.46
CA PHE A 238 -2.35 9.98 7.18
C PHE A 238 -3.86 10.25 7.28
N LYS A 239 -4.38 10.53 8.48
CA LYS A 239 -5.82 10.70 8.73
C LYS A 239 -6.54 11.69 7.78
N ASN A 240 -5.84 12.73 7.33
CA ASN A 240 -6.37 13.77 6.42
C ASN A 240 -5.57 13.86 5.11
N VAL A 241 -4.98 12.75 4.68
CA VAL A 241 -4.16 12.65 3.46
C VAL A 241 -4.66 11.46 2.64
N ILE A 242 -4.96 11.70 1.37
CA ILE A 242 -5.32 10.67 0.40
C ILE A 242 -4.02 10.13 -0.20
N MET A 243 -3.76 8.83 -0.06
CA MET A 243 -2.56 8.22 -0.63
C MET A 243 -2.76 7.87 -2.10
N LEU A 244 -1.96 8.47 -2.98
CA LEU A 244 -1.97 8.19 -4.41
C LEU A 244 -0.64 7.56 -4.82
N LEU A 245 -0.30 6.46 -4.15
CA LEU A 245 0.84 5.61 -4.49
C LEU A 245 0.46 4.59 -5.57
N ASP A 246 1.44 3.93 -6.18
CA ASP A 246 1.19 2.99 -7.28
C ASP A 246 0.29 1.82 -6.91
N ASN A 247 0.24 1.42 -5.63
CA ASN A 247 -0.63 0.34 -5.15
C ASN A 247 -2.01 0.81 -4.64
N HIS A 248 -2.39 2.06 -4.93
CA HIS A 248 -3.67 2.63 -4.52
C HIS A 248 -4.54 2.95 -5.72
N VAL A 249 -5.84 2.68 -5.59
CA VAL A 249 -6.84 3.11 -6.57
C VAL A 249 -6.94 4.63 -6.50
N LYS A 250 -6.48 5.31 -7.56
CA LYS A 250 -6.41 6.77 -7.61
C LYS A 250 -7.79 7.41 -7.80
N CYS A 251 -8.73 6.70 -8.42
CA CYS A 251 -10.07 7.19 -8.71
C CYS A 251 -11.09 6.78 -7.63
N GLY A 252 -12.14 7.59 -7.48
CA GLY A 252 -13.36 7.23 -6.77
C GLY A 252 -14.34 6.55 -7.70
N ILE A 253 -15.12 5.61 -7.19
CA ILE A 253 -16.21 4.97 -7.95
C ILE A 253 -17.51 5.20 -7.18
N GLU A 254 -18.46 5.89 -7.81
CA GLU A 254 -19.76 6.22 -7.23
C GLU A 254 -20.90 5.74 -8.13
N ILE A 255 -22.05 5.47 -7.53
CA ILE A 255 -23.30 5.19 -8.25
C ILE A 255 -24.40 6.09 -7.68
N ASP A 256 -25.34 6.51 -8.53
CA ASP A 256 -26.54 7.20 -8.08
C ASP A 256 -27.54 6.17 -7.52
N ILE A 257 -28.02 6.41 -6.30
CA ILE A 257 -29.03 5.57 -5.65
C ILE A 257 -30.16 6.43 -5.07
N SER A 258 -31.27 5.79 -4.72
CA SER A 258 -32.31 6.37 -3.88
C SER A 258 -32.30 5.70 -2.51
N SER A 259 -32.21 6.49 -1.43
CA SER A 259 -32.30 6.01 -0.05
C SER A 259 -33.36 6.80 0.69
N TYR A 260 -34.35 6.11 1.28
CA TYR A 260 -35.54 6.75 1.87
C TYR A 260 -36.18 7.78 0.92
N GLU A 261 -36.31 7.40 -0.35
CA GLU A 261 -36.87 8.22 -1.44
C GLU A 261 -36.09 9.51 -1.75
N LYS A 262 -34.87 9.65 -1.23
CA LYS A 262 -33.99 10.78 -1.52
C LYS A 262 -32.88 10.36 -2.47
N PRO A 263 -32.69 11.08 -3.60
CA PRO A 263 -31.56 10.82 -4.48
C PRO A 263 -30.25 11.13 -3.75
N MET A 264 -29.27 10.23 -3.85
CA MET A 264 -27.94 10.41 -3.29
C MET A 264 -26.88 9.70 -4.11
N ARG A 265 -25.64 10.18 -4.01
CA ARG A 265 -24.47 9.47 -4.55
C ARG A 265 -23.91 8.52 -3.50
N PHE A 266 -23.84 7.25 -3.86
CA PHE A 266 -23.22 6.24 -3.02
C PHE A 266 -21.81 5.93 -3.53
N ARG A 267 -20.83 6.13 -2.66
CA ARG A 267 -19.43 5.84 -2.95
C ARG A 267 -19.11 4.37 -2.72
N LEU A 268 -18.90 3.64 -3.80
CA LEU A 268 -18.43 2.24 -3.77
C LEU A 268 -16.96 2.19 -3.38
N VAL A 269 -16.12 2.99 -4.02
CA VAL A 269 -14.66 3.02 -3.80
C VAL A 269 -14.20 4.42 -3.45
N ARG A 270 -13.38 4.54 -2.40
CA ARG A 270 -12.76 5.80 -2.01
C ARG A 270 -11.42 5.98 -2.76
N PRO A 271 -11.14 7.15 -3.35
CA PRO A 271 -9.82 7.47 -3.85
C PRO A 271 -8.77 7.24 -2.76
N GLY A 272 -7.62 6.70 -3.16
CA GLY A 272 -6.52 6.36 -2.27
C GLY A 272 -6.81 5.20 -1.33
N SER A 273 -7.67 4.26 -1.75
CA SER A 273 -7.79 2.95 -1.10
C SER A 273 -6.78 1.98 -1.72
N ASN A 274 -6.14 1.16 -0.90
CA ASN A 274 -5.22 0.13 -1.37
C ASN A 274 -5.99 -0.93 -2.18
N TRP A 275 -5.54 -1.23 -3.42
CA TRP A 275 -6.37 -1.89 -4.43
C TRP A 275 -6.94 -3.25 -3.99
N TYR A 276 -6.17 -4.07 -3.27
CA TYR A 276 -6.63 -5.42 -2.86
C TYR A 276 -7.73 -5.38 -1.79
N THR A 277 -7.89 -4.23 -1.11
CA THR A 277 -8.95 -3.99 -0.11
C THR A 277 -10.03 -3.02 -0.58
N ALA A 278 -9.82 -2.36 -1.72
CA ALA A 278 -10.72 -1.34 -2.25
C ALA A 278 -12.06 -1.92 -2.75
N GLY A 279 -12.10 -3.23 -3.00
CA GLY A 279 -13.30 -3.91 -3.47
C GLY A 279 -14.47 -3.78 -2.50
N ARG A 280 -15.69 -3.65 -3.06
CA ARG A 280 -16.91 -3.50 -2.28
C ARG A 280 -18.08 -4.14 -3.00
N THR A 281 -18.93 -4.81 -2.23
CA THR A 281 -20.20 -5.36 -2.69
C THR A 281 -21.35 -4.70 -1.96
N VAL A 282 -22.38 -4.31 -2.70
CA VAL A 282 -23.64 -3.78 -2.17
C VAL A 282 -24.83 -4.45 -2.85
N GLU A 283 -25.92 -4.63 -2.11
CA GLU A 283 -27.19 -5.05 -2.68
C GLU A 283 -28.04 -3.83 -3.00
N CYS A 284 -28.57 -3.78 -4.22
CA CYS A 284 -29.44 -2.71 -4.71
C CYS A 284 -30.75 -3.29 -5.22
N ILE A 285 -31.81 -2.47 -5.21
CA ILE A 285 -33.07 -2.78 -5.88
C ILE A 285 -33.16 -1.88 -7.11
N LEU A 286 -33.38 -2.48 -8.27
CA LEU A 286 -33.55 -1.77 -9.53
C LEU A 286 -35.01 -1.31 -9.66
N GLU A 287 -35.21 -0.15 -10.28
CA GLU A 287 -36.52 0.42 -10.57
C GLU A 287 -36.56 0.77 -12.06
N ASP A 288 -37.18 -0.10 -12.85
CA ASP A 288 -37.46 0.07 -14.28
C ASP A 288 -36.27 0.54 -15.14
N MET A 289 -35.09 -0.01 -14.89
CA MET A 289 -33.86 0.37 -15.59
C MET A 289 -33.17 -0.79 -16.32
N ARG A 290 -32.42 -0.46 -17.37
CA ARG A 290 -31.67 -1.40 -18.22
C ARG A 290 -30.16 -1.18 -18.21
N SER A 291 -29.68 -0.18 -17.49
CA SER A 291 -28.26 0.08 -17.31
C SER A 291 -27.98 0.68 -15.93
N ILE A 292 -26.75 0.49 -15.45
CA ILE A 292 -26.24 1.17 -14.25
C ILE A 292 -25.05 2.03 -14.67
N THR A 293 -25.09 3.31 -14.29
CA THR A 293 -23.99 4.26 -14.56
C THR A 293 -23.09 4.35 -13.35
N PHE A 294 -21.81 4.04 -13.55
CA PHE A 294 -20.74 4.22 -12.57
C PHE A 294 -20.03 5.53 -12.87
N LYS A 295 -19.97 6.43 -11.89
CA LYS A 295 -19.25 7.70 -11.98
C LYS A 295 -17.84 7.50 -11.48
N ILE A 296 -16.86 7.62 -12.38
CA ILE A 296 -15.45 7.51 -12.04
C ILE A 296 -14.91 8.91 -11.80
N ILE A 297 -14.42 9.17 -10.58
CA ILE A 297 -13.95 10.50 -10.15
C ILE A 297 -12.43 10.48 -10.08
N THR A 298 -11.75 11.30 -10.87
CA THR A 298 -10.29 11.41 -10.88
C THR A 298 -9.77 12.26 -9.71
N PRO A 299 -8.48 12.18 -9.35
CA PRO A 299 -7.87 13.04 -8.33
C PRO A 299 -8.05 14.55 -8.54
N GLU A 300 -8.18 15.00 -9.80
CA GLU A 300 -8.43 16.39 -10.18
C GLU A 300 -9.90 16.78 -10.08
N ASN A 301 -10.73 15.93 -9.48
CA ASN A 301 -12.17 16.13 -9.32
C ASN A 301 -12.93 16.22 -10.66
N LYS A 302 -12.34 15.68 -11.74
CA LYS A 302 -13.04 15.41 -12.99
C LYS A 302 -13.78 14.09 -12.88
N TYR A 303 -14.80 13.89 -13.71
CA TYR A 303 -15.47 12.60 -13.76
C TYR A 303 -15.83 12.19 -15.19
N TYR A 304 -15.92 10.88 -15.40
CA TYR A 304 -16.50 10.28 -16.58
C TYR A 304 -17.47 9.16 -16.19
N ASP A 305 -18.47 8.94 -17.03
CA ASP A 305 -19.50 7.95 -16.79
C ASP A 305 -19.14 6.63 -17.50
N GLU A 306 -19.21 5.53 -16.76
CA GLU A 306 -19.09 4.17 -17.26
C GLU A 306 -20.44 3.47 -17.16
N VAL A 307 -21.09 3.28 -18.30
CA VAL A 307 -22.40 2.64 -18.38
C VAL A 307 -22.21 1.13 -18.51
N VAL A 308 -22.88 0.37 -17.65
CA VAL A 308 -22.98 -1.09 -17.72
C VAL A 308 -24.39 -1.44 -18.16
N ASP A 309 -24.53 -2.06 -19.34
CA ASP A 309 -25.80 -2.61 -19.81
C ASP A 309 -26.15 -3.85 -18.97
N ILE A 310 -27.36 -3.87 -18.42
CA ILE A 310 -27.89 -4.97 -17.61
C ILE A 310 -29.04 -5.71 -18.28
N SER A 311 -29.24 -5.53 -19.59
CA SER A 311 -30.37 -6.08 -20.35
C SER A 311 -30.44 -7.61 -20.37
N GLU A 312 -29.34 -8.31 -20.04
CA GLU A 312 -29.34 -9.76 -19.85
C GLU A 312 -30.12 -10.22 -18.60
N ILE A 313 -30.29 -9.34 -17.61
CA ILE A 313 -31.17 -9.59 -16.47
C ILE A 313 -32.62 -9.40 -16.95
N PRO A 314 -33.53 -10.37 -16.71
CA PRO A 314 -34.93 -10.23 -17.09
C PRO A 314 -35.53 -8.96 -16.51
N PHE A 315 -36.16 -8.17 -17.36
CA PHE A 315 -36.87 -6.98 -16.92
C PHE A 315 -38.11 -7.38 -16.14
N ARG A 316 -38.30 -6.73 -14.99
CA ARG A 316 -39.44 -6.91 -14.10
C ARG A 316 -39.84 -5.52 -13.64
N GLU A 317 -41.12 -5.19 -13.77
CA GLU A 317 -41.61 -3.84 -13.47
C GLU A 317 -41.47 -3.50 -11.99
N GLY A 318 -41.22 -2.21 -11.73
CA GLY A 318 -41.06 -1.65 -10.40
C GLY A 318 -39.86 -2.22 -9.64
N LYS A 319 -39.99 -2.27 -8.32
CA LYS A 319 -38.91 -2.64 -7.38
C LYS A 319 -38.79 -4.15 -7.16
N THR A 320 -38.90 -4.93 -8.23
CA THR A 320 -39.00 -6.40 -8.18
C THR A 320 -37.72 -7.11 -8.62
N THR A 321 -36.64 -6.35 -8.88
CA THR A 321 -35.32 -6.91 -9.19
C THR A 321 -34.29 -6.46 -8.17
N ARG A 322 -33.78 -7.39 -7.37
CA ARG A 322 -32.65 -7.17 -6.45
C ARG A 322 -31.37 -7.68 -7.09
N VAL A 323 -30.33 -6.85 -7.08
CA VAL A 323 -29.02 -7.20 -7.62
C VAL A 323 -27.92 -7.02 -6.58
N SER A 324 -26.88 -7.84 -6.67
CA SER A 324 -25.59 -7.59 -6.03
C SER A 324 -24.72 -6.83 -7.01
N VAL A 325 -24.29 -5.61 -6.66
CA VAL A 325 -23.31 -4.82 -7.40
C VAL A 325 -21.98 -4.94 -6.66
N SER A 326 -20.98 -5.51 -7.32
CA SER A 326 -19.65 -5.72 -6.77
C SER A 326 -18.60 -5.03 -7.62
N VAL A 327 -17.64 -4.40 -6.94
CA VAL A 327 -16.43 -3.85 -7.53
C VAL A 327 -15.24 -4.57 -6.92
N SER A 328 -14.29 -5.02 -7.74
CA SER A 328 -13.04 -5.64 -7.32
C SER A 328 -11.88 -5.19 -8.21
N PHE A 329 -10.65 -5.42 -7.78
CA PHE A 329 -9.46 -4.90 -8.46
C PHE A 329 -8.45 -6.01 -8.72
N VAL A 330 -7.81 -5.96 -9.88
CA VAL A 330 -6.64 -6.79 -10.22
C VAL A 330 -5.35 -6.05 -9.86
N ASP A 331 -5.35 -4.73 -10.05
CA ASP A 331 -4.32 -3.79 -9.60
C ASP A 331 -4.95 -2.38 -9.40
N SER A 332 -4.14 -1.34 -9.23
CA SER A 332 -4.61 0.04 -8.99
C SER A 332 -5.46 0.63 -10.12
N ASP A 333 -5.27 0.16 -11.35
CA ASP A 333 -5.79 0.78 -12.56
C ASP A 333 -6.80 -0.13 -13.26
N ARG A 334 -6.89 -1.42 -12.90
CA ARG A 334 -7.82 -2.39 -13.47
C ARG A 334 -8.89 -2.82 -12.47
N CYS A 335 -10.11 -2.39 -12.76
CA CYS A 335 -11.32 -2.64 -11.98
C CYS A 335 -12.22 -3.66 -12.71
N ASN A 336 -12.82 -4.58 -11.97
CA ASN A 336 -13.88 -5.46 -12.46
C ASN A 336 -15.19 -5.13 -11.74
N ILE A 337 -16.24 -4.84 -12.51
CA ILE A 337 -17.59 -4.61 -12.04
C ILE A 337 -18.40 -5.88 -12.31
N THR A 338 -19.05 -6.42 -11.28
CA THR A 338 -19.91 -7.59 -11.40
C THR A 338 -21.31 -7.27 -10.88
N ILE A 339 -22.33 -7.50 -11.69
CA ILE A 339 -23.74 -7.32 -11.34
C ILE A 339 -24.43 -8.68 -11.42
N LYS A 340 -25.01 -9.14 -10.31
CA LYS A 340 -25.68 -10.44 -10.23
C LYS A 340 -27.14 -10.28 -9.81
N ASP A 341 -28.06 -10.88 -10.57
CA ASP A 341 -29.47 -10.96 -10.18
C ASP A 341 -29.64 -11.91 -8.98
N LEU A 342 -30.11 -11.38 -7.86
CA LEU A 342 -30.38 -12.16 -6.65
C LEU A 342 -31.85 -12.57 -6.53
N GLY A 343 -32.75 -11.86 -7.21
CA GLY A 343 -34.18 -11.94 -6.95
C GLY A 343 -34.55 -11.75 -5.47
N PHE A 344 -35.77 -12.16 -5.12
CA PHE A 344 -36.36 -12.12 -3.79
C PHE A 344 -36.71 -13.54 -3.28
N GLY A 345 -35.95 -14.55 -3.68
CA GLY A 345 -36.22 -15.94 -3.32
C GLY A 345 -37.46 -16.47 -4.02
N GLU A 346 -38.45 -16.93 -3.25
CA GLU A 346 -39.68 -17.49 -3.81
C GLU A 346 -40.63 -16.43 -4.39
N PHE A 347 -40.59 -15.20 -3.85
CA PHE A 347 -41.43 -14.09 -4.33
C PHE A 347 -41.08 -13.69 -5.76
N VAL A 348 -39.79 -13.61 -6.06
CA VAL A 348 -39.26 -13.39 -7.41
C VAL A 348 -37.99 -14.21 -7.54
N LYS A 349 -38.02 -15.24 -8.39
CA LYS A 349 -36.86 -16.09 -8.60
C LYS A 349 -35.73 -15.32 -9.28
N SER A 350 -34.52 -15.49 -8.76
CA SER A 350 -33.29 -15.08 -9.45
C SER A 350 -33.21 -15.75 -10.83
N SER A 351 -32.79 -14.99 -11.83
CA SER A 351 -32.42 -15.53 -13.15
C SER A 351 -31.04 -16.20 -13.14
N GLY A 352 -30.26 -16.04 -12.07
CA GLY A 352 -28.87 -16.50 -11.97
C GLY A 352 -27.89 -15.73 -12.86
N LYS A 353 -28.36 -14.72 -13.61
CA LYS A 353 -27.53 -13.94 -14.54
C LYS A 353 -26.48 -13.14 -13.79
N VAL A 354 -25.27 -13.15 -14.36
CA VAL A 354 -24.10 -12.43 -13.87
C VAL A 354 -23.50 -11.68 -15.05
N ILE A 355 -23.41 -10.36 -14.90
CA ILE A 355 -22.83 -9.46 -15.91
C ILE A 355 -21.51 -8.97 -15.34
N SER A 356 -20.45 -9.03 -16.15
CA SER A 356 -19.11 -8.59 -15.75
C SER A 356 -18.56 -7.60 -16.76
N LYS A 357 -17.96 -6.51 -16.28
CA LYS A 357 -17.28 -5.51 -17.09
C LYS A 357 -15.93 -5.18 -16.48
N GLU A 358 -14.86 -5.40 -17.24
CA GLU A 358 -13.54 -4.89 -16.93
C GLU A 358 -13.43 -3.43 -17.34
N LEU A 359 -12.80 -2.62 -16.48
CA LEU A 359 -12.60 -1.19 -16.66
C LEU A 359 -11.14 -0.85 -16.37
N VAL A 360 -10.50 -0.17 -17.32
CA VAL A 360 -9.21 0.50 -17.10
C VAL A 360 -9.49 1.92 -16.62
N LEU A 361 -9.12 2.20 -15.37
CA LEU A 361 -9.24 3.50 -14.75
C LEU A 361 -8.22 4.46 -15.34
N ARG A 362 -8.70 5.61 -15.79
CA ARG A 362 -7.85 6.71 -16.27
C ARG A 362 -7.81 7.75 -15.16
N SER A 363 -6.70 7.76 -14.41
CA SER A 363 -6.44 8.74 -13.36
C SER A 363 -5.86 10.02 -13.92
#